data_AF-A0A924GWX1-F1
#
_entry.id   AF-A0A924GWX1-F1
#
_cell.length_a   1.000
_cell.length_b   1.000
_cell.length_c   1.000
_cell.angle_alpha   90.00
_cell.angle_beta   90.00
_cell.angle_gamma   90.00
#
_symmetry.space_group_name_H-M   'P 1'
#
loop_
_entity.id
_entity.type
_entity.pdbx_description
1 polymer ?
#
loop_
_entity_poly.entity_id
_entity_poly.type
_entity_poly.pdbx_seq_one_letter_code
_entity_poly.pdbx_strand_id
1 'polypeptide(L)' 'MSDTSFDYIVIGGGTAGCLMANRLTRDSQKRVLLLEAGRRDDYHWIHIPVGYLYCIGNPRTDWLYNTEA' A
#
# COMPACT_ATOMS: atom_id res chain seq x y z
N MET A 1 -27.83 -3.81 -4.97
CA MET A 1 -26.37 -3.75 -4.75
C MET A 1 -25.72 -3.48 -6.08
N SER A 2 -24.84 -2.50 -6.22
CA SER A 2 -24.05 -2.36 -7.44
C SER A 2 -23.01 -3.48 -7.48
N ASP A 3 -23.07 -4.35 -8.48
CA ASP A 3 -22.07 -5.40 -8.68
C ASP A 3 -20.70 -4.75 -8.97
N THR A 4 -19.86 -4.73 -7.95
CA THR A 4 -18.52 -4.15 -8.05
C THR A 4 -17.56 -5.29 -8.40
N SER A 5 -17.44 -5.60 -9.70
CA SER A 5 -16.48 -6.61 -10.18
C SER A 5 -15.13 -5.99 -10.56
N PHE A 6 -14.07 -6.76 -10.39
CA PHE A 6 -12.71 -6.41 -10.81
C PHE A 6 -12.06 -7.65 -11.44
N ASP A 7 -11.21 -7.45 -12.45
CA ASP A 7 -10.42 -8.53 -13.04
C ASP A 7 -9.29 -8.97 -12.10
N TYR A 8 -8.75 -8.01 -11.34
CA TYR A 8 -7.67 -8.23 -10.38
C TYR A 8 -7.92 -7.44 -9.10
N ILE A 9 -7.61 -8.07 -7.97
CA ILE A 9 -7.56 -7.43 -6.65
C ILE A 9 -6.15 -7.60 -6.11
N VAL A 10 -5.43 -6.49 -5.96
CA VAL A 10 -4.09 -6.43 -5.35
C VAL A 10 -4.28 -6.04 -3.88
N ILE A 11 -3.76 -6.85 -2.97
CA ILE A 11 -3.85 -6.63 -1.52
C ILE A 11 -2.47 -6.21 -1.01
N GLY A 12 -2.38 -4.98 -0.50
CA GLY A 12 -1.16 -4.32 -0.06
C GLY A 12 -0.57 -3.41 -1.14
N GLY A 13 -0.59 -2.10 -0.90
CA GLY A 13 0.06 -1.02 -1.65
C GLY A 13 1.53 -0.81 -1.31
N GLY A 14 2.26 -1.85 -0.91
CA GLY A 14 3.72 -1.80 -0.78
C GLY A 14 4.42 -1.77 -2.15
N THR A 15 5.75 -1.83 -2.16
CA THR A 15 6.58 -1.75 -3.38
C THR A 15 6.13 -2.70 -4.49
N ALA A 16 5.87 -3.97 -4.15
CA ALA A 16 5.43 -4.96 -5.12
C ALA A 16 3.99 -4.73 -5.59
N GLY A 17 3.08 -4.38 -4.67
CA GLY A 17 1.67 -4.18 -4.99
C GLY A 17 1.42 -2.94 -5.85
N CYS A 18 2.08 -1.81 -5.53
CA CYS A 18 2.03 -0.62 -6.37
C CYS A 18 2.58 -0.88 -7.78
N LEU A 19 3.69 -1.61 -7.90
CA LEU A 19 4.26 -1.99 -9.19
C LEU A 19 3.32 -2.91 -9.98
N MET A 20 2.71 -3.90 -9.32
CA MET A 20 1.76 -4.81 -9.93
C MET A 20 0.51 -4.06 -10.41
N ALA A 21 -0.09 -3.22 -9.58
CA ALA A 21 -1.23 -2.39 -9.93
C ALA A 21 -0.91 -1.45 -11.11
N ASN A 22 0.28 -0.84 -11.12
CA ASN A 22 0.72 0.00 -12.25
C ASN A 22 0.82 -0.80 -13.56
N ARG A 23 1.31 -2.03 -13.53
CA ARG A 23 1.45 -2.87 -14.72
C ARG A 23 0.12 -3.40 -15.23
N LEU A 24 -0.74 -3.88 -14.33
CA LEU A 24 -2.06 -4.43 -14.69
C LEU A 24 -2.99 -3.35 -15.27
N THR A 25 -2.94 -2.13 -14.73
CA THR A 25 -3.76 -1.00 -15.21
C THR A 25 -3.30 -0.42 -16.55
N ARG A 26 -2.16 -0.86 -17.13
CA ARG A 26 -1.75 -0.47 -18.48
C ARG A 26 -2.68 -0.99 -19.57
N ASP A 27 -3.37 -2.09 -19.32
CA ASP A 27 -4.46 -2.55 -20.17
C ASP A 27 -5.76 -1.86 -19.71
N SER A 28 -6.27 -0.94 -20.53
CA SER A 28 -7.48 -0.18 -20.21
C SER A 28 -8.75 -1.03 -20.17
N GLN A 29 -8.71 -2.28 -20.64
CA GLN A 29 -9.82 -3.23 -20.54
C GLN A 29 -9.90 -3.90 -19.17
N LYS A 30 -8.88 -3.75 -18.31
CA LYS A 30 -8.81 -4.38 -16.99
C LYS A 30 -9.23 -3.42 -15.89
N ARG A 31 -10.15 -3.88 -15.02
CA ARG A 31 -10.52 -3.22 -13.77
C ARG A 31 -9.68 -3.80 -12.65
N VAL A 32 -8.81 -2.98 -12.08
CA VAL A 32 -7.89 -3.38 -10.99
C VAL A 32 -8.27 -2.64 -9.71
N LEU A 33 -8.50 -3.39 -8.64
CA LEU A 33 -8.67 -2.85 -7.29
C LEU A 33 -7.36 -3.02 -6.52
N LEU A 34 -6.83 -1.94 -5.94
CA LEU A 34 -5.76 -1.98 -4.95
C LEU A 34 -6.33 -1.68 -3.57
N LEU A 35 -6.18 -2.62 -2.64
CA LEU A 35 -6.54 -2.44 -1.24
C LEU A 35 -5.26 -2.24 -0.43
N GLU A 36 -5.18 -1.16 0.33
CA GLU A 36 -4.07 -0.89 1.23
C GLU A 36 -4.60 -0.59 2.63
N ALA A 37 -3.97 -1.19 3.65
CA ALA A 37 -4.37 -1.04 5.04
C ALA A 37 -3.93 0.32 5.61
N GLY A 38 -2.78 0.81 5.15
CA GLY A 38 -2.23 2.11 5.50
C GLY A 38 -3.07 3.29 5.02
N ARG A 39 -2.76 4.45 5.57
CA ARG A 39 -3.32 5.73 5.13
C ARG A 39 -2.63 6.21 3.86
N ARG A 40 -3.15 7.30 3.29
CA ARG A 40 -2.48 8.05 2.24
C ARG A 40 -1.03 8.39 2.65
N ASP A 41 -0.11 8.33 1.69
CA ASP A 41 1.28 8.74 1.86
C ASP A 41 1.42 10.26 1.93
N ASP A 42 0.96 10.83 3.05
CA ASP A 42 0.97 12.26 3.34
C ASP A 42 1.69 12.59 4.66
N TYR A 43 2.40 11.62 5.23
CA TYR A 43 3.17 11.83 6.44
C TYR A 43 4.55 12.37 6.10
N HIS A 44 4.83 13.63 6.48
CA HIS A 44 6.02 14.37 6.04
C HIS A 44 7.35 13.62 6.28
N TRP A 45 7.46 12.85 7.37
CA TRP A 45 8.66 12.06 7.68
C TRP A 45 8.98 10.99 6.64
N ILE A 46 8.01 10.52 5.85
CA ILE A 46 8.23 9.56 4.75
C ILE A 46 9.05 10.20 3.62
N HIS A 47 8.88 11.51 3.40
CA HIS A 47 9.46 12.24 2.26
C HIS A 47 10.80 12.91 2.60
N ILE A 48 11.18 13.01 3.87
CA ILE A 48 12.47 13.53 4.30
C ILE A 48 13.52 12.40 4.28
N PRO A 49 14.67 12.55 3.60
CA PRO A 49 15.77 11.60 3.72
C PRO A 49 16.16 11.37 5.19
N VAL A 50 16.37 10.11 5.59
CA VAL A 50 16.61 9.71 7.00
C VAL A 50 15.40 9.91 7.94
N GLY A 51 14.28 10.45 7.46
CA GLY A 51 13.04 10.60 8.23
C GLY A 51 12.39 9.27 8.65
N TYR A 52 12.80 8.15 8.05
CA TYR A 52 12.33 6.80 8.40
C TYR A 52 12.53 6.46 9.89
N LEU A 53 13.45 7.12 10.58
CA LEU A 53 13.64 6.98 12.04
C LEU A 53 12.37 7.35 12.84
N TYR A 54 11.55 8.26 12.32
CA TYR A 54 10.25 8.63 12.92
C TYR A 54 9.10 7.70 12.49
N CYS A 55 9.36 6.80 11.55
CA CYS A 55 8.40 5.82 11.03
C CYS A 55 8.51 4.46 11.75
N ILE A 56 9.71 4.08 12.20
CA ILE A 56 9.95 2.83 12.96
C ILE A 56 9.27 2.92 14.33
N GLY A 57 8.52 1.89 14.71
CA GLY A 57 7.81 1.85 16.00
C GLY A 57 6.60 2.80 16.08
N ASN A 58 6.22 3.43 14.97
CA ASN A 58 5.08 4.35 14.90
C ASN A 58 3.87 3.64 14.28
N PRO A 59 2.75 3.46 14.99
CA PRO A 59 1.56 2.74 14.48
C PRO A 59 0.93 3.37 13.23
N ARG A 60 1.31 4.60 12.86
CA ARG A 60 0.88 5.20 11.59
C ARG A 60 1.53 4.56 10.37
N THR A 61 2.76 4.06 10.51
CA THR A 61 3.64 3.66 9.40
C THR A 61 4.31 2.30 9.59
N ASP A 62 4.18 1.70 10.77
CA ASP A 62 4.75 0.41 11.12
C ASP A 62 3.63 -0.52 11.61
N TRP A 63 3.78 -1.80 11.31
CA TRP A 63 2.88 -2.87 11.76
C TRP A 63 3.12 -3.28 13.21
N LEU A 64 4.24 -2.87 13.81
CA LEU A 64 4.57 -3.12 15.22
C LEU A 64 4.58 -4.60 15.61
N TYR A 65 4.92 -5.48 14.66
CA TYR A 65 5.06 -6.89 14.95
C TYR A 65 6.22 -7.13 15.93
N ASN A 66 5.99 -8.07 16.87
CA ASN A 66 7.00 -8.57 17.78
C ASN A 66 7.16 -10.07 17.55
N THR A 67 8.37 -10.58 17.67
CA THR A 67 8.64 -12.02 17.60
C THR A 67 8.55 -12.66 18.97
N GLU A 68 8.47 -13.98 18.98
CA GLU A 68 8.70 -14.79 20.19
C GLU A 68 10.13 -14.56 20.71
N ALA A 69 10.35 -14.83 22.00
CA ALA A 69 11.65 -14.72 22.65
C ALA A 69 12.49 -15.99 22.47
#